data_AF-F8JYH4-F1
#
_entry.id   AF-F8JYH4-F1
#
_cell.length_a   1.000
_cell.length_b   1.000
_cell.length_c   1.000
_cell.angle_alpha   90.00
_cell.angle_beta   90.00
_cell.angle_gamma   90.00
#
_symmetry.space_group_name_H-M   'P 1'
#
loop_
_entity.id
_entity.type
_entity.pdbx_description
1 polymer ?
#
loop_
_entity_poly.entity_id
_entity_poly.type
_entity_poly.pdbx_seq_one_letter_code
_entity_poly.pdbx_strand_id
1 'polypeptide(L)' 'MSAVRTRVEAMPPGHTKTEAEAWISWAAATVERLDPLNTPPRLPDIPKPQADELKPLLGHWSPYGPTC' A
#
# COMPACT_ATOMS: atom_id res chain seq x y z
N MET A 1 -24.88 6.96 0.47
CA MET A 1 -24.56 8.40 0.37
C MET A 1 -23.80 8.83 1.62
N SER A 2 -22.71 9.58 1.50
CA SER A 2 -21.93 10.09 2.64
C SER A 2 -22.48 11.45 3.10
N ALA A 3 -22.58 11.68 4.41
CA ALA A 3 -23.09 12.93 4.99
C ALA A 3 -22.35 14.19 4.48
N VAL A 4 -21.06 14.06 4.17
CA VAL A 4 -20.23 15.14 3.61
C VAL A 4 -20.71 15.55 2.22
N ARG A 5 -21.14 14.59 1.38
CA ARG A 5 -21.65 14.87 0.04
C ARG A 5 -22.99 15.63 0.10
N THR A 6 -23.89 15.20 0.98
CA THR A 6 -25.18 15.88 1.21
C THR A 6 -24.97 17.33 1.66
N ARG A 7 -23.94 17.60 2.48
CA ARG A 7 -23.63 18.96 2.94
C ARG A 7 -23.17 19.88 1.80
N VAL A 8 -22.34 19.37 0.90
CA VAL A 8 -21.80 20.13 -0.25
C VAL A 8 -22.87 20.38 -1.31
N GLU A 9 -23.75 19.42 -1.55
CA GLU A 9 -24.91 19.59 -2.44
C GLU A 9 -25.80 20.76 -1.98
N ALA A 10 -25.99 20.92 -0.68
CA ALA A 10 -26.74 22.01 -0.06
C ALA A 10 -25.98 23.36 0.00
N MET A 11 -24.72 23.44 -0.44
CA MET A 11 -24.00 24.72 -0.49
C MET A 11 -24.47 25.57 -1.68
N PRO A 12 -24.50 26.92 -1.51
CA PRO A 12 -24.69 27.83 -2.62
C PRO A 12 -23.65 27.60 -3.73
N PRO A 13 -24.01 27.79 -5.01
CA PRO A 13 -23.03 27.73 -6.09
C PRO A 13 -21.96 28.80 -5.87
N GLY A 14 -20.70 28.40 -5.99
CA GLY A 14 -19.56 29.26 -5.75
C GLY A 14 -18.26 28.48 -5.68
N HIS A 15 -17.15 29.21 -5.63
CA HIS A 15 -15.80 28.64 -5.63
C HIS A 15 -15.60 27.59 -4.52
N THR A 16 -16.12 27.88 -3.32
CA THR A 16 -16.04 26.98 -2.16
C THR A 16 -16.78 25.66 -2.35
N LYS A 17 -17.89 25.65 -3.10
CA LYS A 17 -18.62 24.42 -3.45
C LYS A 17 -17.80 23.57 -4.40
N THR A 18 -17.23 24.18 -5.43
CA THR A 18 -16.39 23.48 -6.42
C THR A 18 -15.12 22.88 -5.79
N GLU A 19 -14.46 23.61 -4.88
CA GLU A 19 -13.31 23.07 -4.14
C GLU A 19 -13.71 21.88 -3.26
N ALA A 20 -14.85 21.98 -2.57
CA ALA A 20 -15.34 20.89 -1.73
C ALA A 20 -15.72 19.65 -2.54
N GLU A 21 -16.32 19.82 -3.72
CA GLU A 21 -16.61 18.73 -4.66
C GLU A 21 -15.32 18.05 -5.17
N ALA A 22 -14.30 18.84 -5.52
CA ALA A 22 -12.99 18.33 -5.93
C ALA A 22 -12.32 17.53 -4.80
N TRP A 23 -12.37 18.03 -3.57
CA TRP A 23 -11.86 17.33 -2.39
C TRP A 23 -12.58 16.01 -2.13
N ILE A 24 -13.92 15.98 -2.24
CA ILE A 24 -14.71 14.75 -2.07
C ILE A 24 -14.36 13.74 -3.16
N SER A 25 -14.19 14.18 -4.40
CA SER A 25 -13.82 13.32 -5.52
C SER A 25 -12.43 12.69 -5.31
N TRP A 26 -11.45 13.52 -4.95
CA TRP A 26 -10.11 13.06 -4.62
C TRP A 26 -10.11 12.07 -3.44
N ALA A 27 -10.84 12.38 -2.37
CA ALA A 27 -10.89 11.53 -1.18
C ALA A 27 -11.48 10.16 -1.50
N ALA A 28 -12.58 10.11 -2.27
CA ALA A 28 -13.19 8.85 -2.69
C ALA A 28 -12.24 7.98 -3.51
N ALA A 29 -11.58 8.57 -4.52
CA ALA A 29 -10.61 7.86 -5.36
C ALA A 29 -9.38 7.38 -4.55
N THR A 30 -8.96 8.18 -3.55
CA THR A 30 -7.83 7.84 -2.69
C THR A 30 -8.16 6.66 -1.78
N VAL A 31 -9.36 6.63 -1.19
CA VAL A 31 -9.81 5.51 -0.35
C VAL A 31 -9.87 4.22 -1.16
N GLU A 32 -10.43 4.24 -2.37
CA GLU A 32 -10.50 3.06 -3.23
C GLU A 32 -9.11 2.50 -3.57
N ARG A 33 -8.15 3.39 -3.88
CA ARG A 33 -6.76 3.00 -4.18
C ARG A 33 -6.01 2.46 -2.97
N LEU A 34 -6.24 3.04 -1.79
CA LEU A 34 -5.57 2.63 -0.55
C LEU A 34 -6.24 1.43 0.12
N ASP A 35 -7.41 1.02 -0.36
CA ASP A 35 -8.12 -0.13 0.16
C ASP A 35 -7.25 -1.39 0.00
N PRO A 36 -6.77 -1.97 1.12
CA PRO A 36 -5.93 -3.17 1.09
C PRO A 36 -6.68 -4.39 0.56
N LEU A 37 -8.02 -4.35 0.47
CA LEU A 37 -8.83 -5.40 -0.15
C LEU A 37 -8.83 -5.32 -1.68
N ASN A 38 -8.60 -4.13 -2.25
CA ASN A 38 -8.58 -3.92 -3.70
C ASN A 38 -7.19 -4.12 -4.32
N THR A 39 -6.13 -4.02 -3.51
CA THR A 39 -4.76 -4.25 -3.96
C THR A 39 -4.14 -5.40 -3.17
N PRO A 40 -4.03 -6.61 -3.75
CA PRO A 40 -3.31 -7.69 -3.11
C PRO A 40 -1.90 -7.22 -2.75
N PRO A 41 -1.46 -7.37 -1.49
CA PRO A 41 -0.10 -7.02 -1.11
C PRO A 41 0.85 -7.88 -1.96
N ARG A 42 1.66 -7.22 -2.80
CA ARG A 42 2.71 -7.91 -3.53
C ARG A 42 3.80 -8.27 -2.54
N LEU A 43 4.17 -9.55 -2.52
CA LEU A 43 5.37 -9.97 -1.82
C LEU A 43 6.55 -9.20 -2.44
N PRO A 44 7.40 -8.52 -1.66
CA PRO A 44 8.63 -7.98 -2.21
C PRO A 44 9.43 -9.13 -2.82
N ASP A 45 10.11 -8.87 -3.95
CA ASP A 45 10.99 -9.85 -4.56
C ASP A 45 12.03 -10.29 -3.53
N ILE A 46 11.99 -11.58 -3.16
CA ILE A 46 12.97 -12.13 -2.23
C ILE A 46 14.30 -12.20 -2.98
N PRO A 47 15.35 -11.48 -2.54
CA PRO A 47 16.65 -11.59 -3.16
C PRO A 47 17.14 -13.05 -3.07
N LYS A 48 17.79 -13.53 -4.13
CA LYS A 48 18.34 -14.89 -4.13
C LYS A 48 19.32 -15.03 -2.96
N PRO A 49 19.12 -15.99 -2.03
CA PRO A 49 19.99 -16.11 -0.86
C PRO A 49 21.42 -16.36 -1.32
N GLN A 50 22.32 -15.49 -0.90
CA GLN A 50 23.76 -15.67 -1.16
C GLN A 50 24.31 -16.63 -0.11
N ALA A 51 25.22 -17.54 -0.51
CA ALA A 51 25.85 -18.46 0.44
C ALA A 51 26.55 -17.73 1.59
N ASP A 52 26.99 -16.49 1.35
CA ASP A 52 27.63 -15.61 2.33
C ASP A 52 26.67 -15.10 3.41
N GLU A 53 25.37 -14.96 3.12
CA GLU A 53 24.34 -14.55 4.09
C GLU A 53 24.00 -15.66 5.09
N LEU A 54 24.26 -16.92 4.72
CA LEU A 54 24.06 -18.07 5.58
C LEU A 54 25.21 -18.25 6.58
N LYS A 55 26.42 -17.76 6.27
CA LYS A 55 27.62 -17.88 7.12
C LYS A 55 27.40 -17.59 8.61
N PRO A 56 26.72 -16.49 9.02
CA PRO A 56 26.49 -16.22 10.44
C PRO A 56 25.48 -17.16 11.10
N LEU A 57 24.57 -17.78 10.34
CA LEU A 57 23.56 -18.71 10.83
C LEU A 57 24.03 -20.18 10.82
N LEU A 58 25.11 -20.48 10.10
CA LEU A 58 25.60 -21.84 9.89
C LEU A 58 26.43 -22.39 11.06
N GLY A 59 26.91 -21.56 12.00
CA GLY A 59 27.68 -22.05 13.16
C GLY A 59 28.86 -22.94 12.75
N HIS A 60 28.82 -24.23 13.11
CA HIS A 60 29.84 -25.24 12.75
C HIS A 60 29.56 -25.98 11.43
N TRP A 61 28.52 -25.61 10.70
CA TRP A 61 28.13 -26.25 9.45
C TRP A 61 28.85 -25.58 8.28
N SER A 62 29.43 -26.38 7.37
CA SER A 62 30.01 -25.88 6.12
C SER A 62 28.90 -25.35 5.21
N PRO A 63 29.06 -24.17 4.56
CA PRO A 63 28.08 -23.61 3.62
C PRO A 63 27.87 -24.48 2.37
N TYR A 64 28.77 -25.44 2.10
CA TYR A 64 28.72 -26.31 0.93
C TYR A 64 28.16 -27.72 1.21
N GLY A 65 27.64 -27.98 2.42
CA GLY A 65 27.16 -29.30 2.84
C GLY A 65 28.30 -30.28 3.20
N PRO A 66 27.98 -31.45 3.78
CA PRO A 66 28.98 -32.49 4.02
C PRO A 66 29.53 -32.97 2.68
N THR A 67 30.86 -32.93 2.53
CA THR A 67 31.55 -33.55 1.40
C THR A 67 31.40 -35.06 1.49
N CYS A 68 30.73 -35.65 0.49
CA CYS A 68 30.70 -37.10 0.28
C CYS A 68 32.10 -37.67 0.05
#